data_AF-A0AAF6BKU4-F1
#
_entry.id   AF-A0AAF6BKU4-F1
#
_cell.length_a   1.000
_cell.length_b   1.000
_cell.length_c   1.000
_cell.angle_alpha   90.00
_cell.angle_beta   90.00
_cell.angle_gamma   90.00
#
_symmetry.space_group_name_H-M   'P 1'
#
loop_
_entity.id
_entity.type
_entity.pdbx_description
1 polymer ?
#
loop_
_entity_poly.entity_id
_entity_poly.type
_entity_poly.pdbx_seq_one_letter_code
_entity_poly.pdbx_strand_id
1 'polypeptide(L)'
;MDDEGTGEKEDEGEKREIGKLAVWSVSSFKPGNGVDLLRDSNIETYWQSDGAQPHLVNIQFQKKVRLQQLALYVDFKLDESYTPNKISVRAGNSFHDLREIKVVELAEPIGWVYISLCPSDSKEFLRAFLVQIAVLSNHQNGRDTHIRQIKIYGPRQNTVIGHPFQFTTMEFSARSTIR
;
A
#
# COMPACT_ATOMS: atom_id res chain seq x y z
N MET A 1 -35.92 -16.45 -0.49
CA MET A 1 -35.59 -15.07 -0.87
C MET A 1 -34.33 -14.70 -0.11
N ASP A 2 -33.28 -15.34 -0.60
CA ASP A 2 -31.90 -14.91 -0.77
C ASP A 2 -31.33 -13.89 0.22
N ASP A 3 -30.47 -14.47 1.05
CA ASP A 3 -29.38 -13.94 1.84
C ASP A 3 -28.30 -13.31 0.93
N GLU A 4 -28.01 -12.02 1.09
CA GLU A 4 -26.79 -11.39 0.57
C GLU A 4 -25.92 -10.94 1.75
N GLY A 5 -25.09 -11.87 2.20
CA GLY A 5 -23.97 -11.61 3.11
C GLY A 5 -22.88 -10.79 2.41
N THR A 6 -22.58 -9.63 2.99
CA THR A 6 -21.44 -8.77 2.65
C THR A 6 -20.13 -9.48 3.03
N GLY A 7 -19.41 -9.99 2.03
CA GLY A 7 -18.14 -10.71 2.16
C GLY A 7 -16.92 -9.85 2.48
N GLU A 8 -17.00 -9.00 3.51
CA GLU A 8 -15.89 -8.09 3.89
C GLU A 8 -15.13 -8.50 5.17
N LYS A 9 -15.47 -9.63 5.81
CA LYS A 9 -14.91 -9.99 7.13
C LYS A 9 -13.80 -11.06 7.16
N GLU A 10 -13.45 -11.71 6.05
CA GLU A 10 -12.50 -12.84 6.08
C GLU A 10 -11.01 -12.46 5.89
N ASP A 11 -10.68 -11.28 5.35
CA ASP A 11 -9.30 -10.96 4.90
C ASP A 11 -8.43 -10.19 5.90
N GLU A 12 -8.97 -9.70 7.04
CA GLU A 12 -8.15 -9.01 8.06
C GLU A 12 -7.19 -9.94 8.81
N GLY A 13 -7.47 -11.25 8.82
CA GLY A 13 -6.67 -12.26 9.51
C GLY A 13 -5.35 -12.61 8.81
N GLU A 14 -5.28 -12.45 7.48
CA GLU A 14 -4.24 -13.04 6.63
C GLU A 14 -3.13 -12.08 6.20
N LYS A 15 -3.32 -10.76 6.40
CA LYS A 15 -2.36 -9.71 6.00
C LYS A 15 -1.87 -8.91 7.20
N ARG A 16 -0.65 -8.36 7.11
CA ARG A 16 -0.06 -7.47 8.12
C ARG A 16 0.50 -6.21 7.46
N GLU A 17 0.30 -5.07 8.11
CA GLU A 17 0.92 -3.80 7.70
C GLU A 17 2.43 -3.89 7.93
N ILE A 18 3.22 -3.66 6.89
CA ILE A 18 4.69 -3.75 6.92
C ILE A 18 5.38 -2.42 6.64
N GLY A 19 4.65 -1.32 6.48
CA GLY A 19 5.21 -0.01 6.16
C GLY A 19 6.18 0.53 7.19
N LYS A 20 6.04 0.14 8.47
CA LYS A 20 7.01 0.47 9.54
C LYS A 20 8.40 -0.17 9.35
N LEU A 21 8.52 -1.20 8.49
CA LEU A 21 9.78 -1.88 8.19
C LEU A 21 10.55 -1.23 7.03
N ALA A 22 9.96 -0.22 6.38
CA ALA A 22 10.51 0.43 5.21
C ALA A 22 10.98 1.85 5.53
N VAL A 23 11.96 2.31 4.76
CA VAL A 23 12.30 3.72 4.61
C VAL A 23 11.44 4.29 3.49
N TRP A 24 10.82 5.44 3.74
CA TRP A 24 9.95 6.13 2.79
C TRP A 24 10.64 7.38 2.27
N SER A 25 10.46 7.67 0.98
CA SER A 25 10.90 8.92 0.37
C SER A 25 9.91 9.35 -0.71
N VAL A 26 9.89 10.64 -1.01
CA VAL A 26 9.05 11.22 -2.06
C VAL A 26 9.91 11.98 -3.06
N SER A 27 9.44 12.13 -4.30
CA SER A 27 10.17 12.87 -5.34
C SER A 27 10.33 14.36 -5.00
N SER A 28 9.29 14.95 -4.42
CA SER A 28 9.24 16.34 -4.00
C SER A 28 8.17 16.52 -2.92
N PHE A 29 8.23 17.64 -2.19
CA PHE A 29 7.18 18.01 -1.27
C PHE A 29 7.18 19.52 -1.01
N LYS A 30 6.00 20.08 -0.75
CA LYS A 30 5.84 21.44 -0.26
C LYS A 30 6.26 21.51 1.22
N PRO A 31 6.95 22.58 1.69
CA PRO A 31 7.34 22.70 3.10
C PRO A 31 6.15 22.52 4.05
N GLY A 32 6.28 21.61 5.02
CA GLY A 32 5.22 21.24 5.95
C GLY A 32 4.33 20.06 5.51
N ASN A 33 4.37 19.68 4.23
CA ASN A 33 3.55 18.61 3.66
C ASN A 33 4.41 17.44 3.14
N GLY A 34 5.33 16.96 3.96
CA GLY A 34 6.34 15.96 3.60
C GLY A 34 5.86 14.51 3.69
N VAL A 35 6.82 13.59 3.53
CA VAL A 35 6.61 12.13 3.54
C VAL A 35 5.99 11.61 4.85
N ASP A 36 6.26 12.27 5.98
CA ASP A 36 5.80 11.82 7.30
C ASP A 36 4.27 11.79 7.40
N LEU A 37 3.60 12.70 6.70
CA LEU A 37 2.14 12.81 6.70
C LEU A 37 1.46 11.63 6.00
N LEU A 38 2.15 10.91 5.11
CA LEU A 38 1.60 9.69 4.49
C LEU A 38 1.32 8.57 5.50
N ARG A 39 1.88 8.67 6.71
CA ARG A 39 2.00 7.58 7.69
C ARG A 39 1.58 7.97 9.11
N ASP A 40 1.13 9.20 9.32
CA ASP A 40 0.77 9.76 10.64
C ASP A 40 -0.57 9.25 11.21
N SER A 41 -1.33 8.50 10.42
CA SER A 41 -2.66 7.95 10.77
C SER A 41 -3.74 9.02 10.91
N ASN A 42 -3.55 10.19 10.29
CA ASN A 42 -4.53 11.25 10.18
C ASN A 42 -4.97 11.41 8.72
N ILE A 43 -6.28 11.54 8.48
CA ILE A 43 -6.85 11.75 7.14
C ILE A 43 -7.00 13.23 6.78
N GLU A 44 -6.81 14.12 7.75
CA GLU A 44 -6.87 15.58 7.55
C GLU A 44 -5.57 16.14 6.97
N THR A 45 -4.44 15.47 7.28
CA THR A 45 -3.10 15.78 6.76
C THR A 45 -2.83 15.06 5.44
N TYR A 46 -1.88 15.57 4.68
CA TYR A 46 -1.53 15.02 3.37
C TYR A 46 -0.12 15.42 2.94
N TRP A 47 0.54 14.50 2.23
CA TRP A 47 1.67 14.85 1.39
C TRP A 47 1.17 15.68 0.21
N GLN A 48 1.86 16.78 -0.07
CA GLN A 48 1.66 17.59 -1.26
C GLN A 48 2.95 17.60 -2.06
N SER A 49 2.93 17.08 -3.28
CA SER A 49 4.09 17.19 -4.18
C SER A 49 4.33 18.64 -4.62
N ASP A 50 5.56 18.93 -5.05
CA ASP A 50 5.95 20.24 -5.56
C ASP A 50 7.06 20.06 -6.61
N GLY A 51 6.69 19.56 -7.79
CA GLY A 51 7.67 19.15 -8.79
C GLY A 51 7.09 18.75 -10.14
N ALA A 52 7.93 18.19 -11.00
CA ALA A 52 7.50 17.65 -12.29
C ALA A 52 6.90 16.25 -12.11
N GLN A 53 5.83 15.96 -12.85
CA GLN A 53 5.28 14.61 -12.96
C GLN A 53 6.25 13.66 -13.67
N PRO A 54 6.25 12.36 -13.35
CA PRO A 54 5.40 11.71 -12.34
C PRO A 54 5.86 11.99 -10.90
N HIS A 55 4.91 12.13 -9.98
CA HIS A 55 5.21 12.26 -8.54
C HIS A 55 5.42 10.88 -7.94
N LEU A 56 6.52 10.69 -7.21
CA LEU A 56 6.96 9.38 -6.76
C LEU A 56 6.88 9.26 -5.24
N VAL A 57 6.39 8.11 -4.76
CA VAL A 57 6.61 7.64 -3.39
C VAL A 57 7.40 6.34 -3.47
N ASN A 58 8.56 6.29 -2.83
CA ASN A 58 9.41 5.10 -2.79
C ASN A 58 9.39 4.49 -1.40
N ILE A 59 9.20 3.17 -1.35
CA ILE A 59 9.09 2.35 -0.15
C ILE A 59 10.21 1.30 -0.22
N GLN A 60 11.27 1.51 0.55
CA GLN A 60 12.47 0.69 0.50
C GLN A 60 12.62 -0.16 1.78
N PHE A 61 12.67 -1.47 1.61
CA PHE A 61 12.85 -2.43 2.70
C PHE A 61 14.32 -2.87 2.82
N GLN A 62 14.79 -3.08 4.05
CA GLN A 62 16.14 -3.61 4.31
C GLN A 62 16.31 -5.08 3.90
N LYS A 63 15.21 -5.82 3.79
CA LYS A 63 15.17 -7.23 3.38
C LYS A 63 14.12 -7.42 2.31
N LYS A 64 14.27 -8.44 1.46
CA LYS A 64 13.26 -8.77 0.45
C LYS A 64 11.98 -9.21 1.15
N VAL A 65 10.90 -8.45 0.98
CA VAL A 65 9.61 -8.72 1.62
C VAL A 65 8.61 -9.32 0.65
N ARG A 66 7.65 -10.09 1.17
CA ARG A 66 6.46 -10.50 0.41
C ARG A 66 5.42 -9.38 0.50
N LEU A 67 4.86 -9.03 -0.65
CA LEU A 67 3.90 -7.95 -0.82
C LEU A 67 2.57 -8.54 -1.26
N GLN A 68 1.48 -8.02 -0.70
CA GLN A 68 0.13 -8.49 -0.96
C GLN A 68 -0.76 -7.34 -1.46
N GLN A 69 -0.74 -6.19 -0.80
CA GLN A 69 -1.66 -5.10 -1.11
C GLN A 69 -1.06 -3.73 -0.73
N LEU A 70 -1.37 -2.71 -1.52
CA LEU A 70 -1.24 -1.30 -1.14
C LEU A 70 -2.62 -0.75 -0.81
N ALA A 71 -2.70 0.16 0.15
CA ALA A 71 -3.89 0.96 0.41
C ALA A 71 -3.50 2.44 0.41
N LEU A 72 -4.24 3.26 -0.32
CA LEU A 72 -4.03 4.70 -0.38
C LEU A 72 -5.32 5.39 0.06
N TYR A 73 -5.22 6.43 0.88
CA TYR A 73 -6.35 7.30 1.18
C TYR A 73 -6.27 8.55 0.32
N VAL A 74 -7.28 8.74 -0.52
CA VAL A 74 -7.45 9.88 -1.44
C VAL A 74 -8.91 10.32 -1.42
N ASP A 75 -9.17 11.61 -1.56
CA ASP A 75 -10.53 12.14 -1.49
C ASP A 75 -10.77 13.23 -2.54
N PHE A 76 -11.49 12.87 -3.61
CA PHE A 76 -11.78 13.79 -4.71
C PHE A 76 -12.59 15.02 -4.28
N LYS A 77 -13.48 14.88 -3.28
CA LYS A 77 -14.30 16.01 -2.83
C LYS A 77 -13.49 17.05 -2.07
N LEU A 78 -12.43 16.62 -1.39
CA LEU A 78 -11.56 17.51 -0.63
C LEU A 78 -10.42 18.06 -1.48
N ASP A 79 -9.88 17.26 -2.39
CA ASP A 79 -8.62 17.56 -3.09
C ASP A 79 -8.82 17.97 -4.56
N GLU A 80 -10.00 17.76 -5.16
CA GLU A 80 -10.34 18.15 -6.53
C GLU A 80 -9.21 17.79 -7.53
N SER A 81 -8.57 18.80 -8.14
CA SER A 81 -7.47 18.65 -9.10
C SER A 81 -6.19 18.01 -8.52
N TYR A 82 -5.97 18.04 -7.20
CA TYR A 82 -4.82 17.39 -6.55
C TYR A 82 -5.00 15.87 -6.43
N THR A 83 -6.19 15.35 -6.74
CA THR A 83 -6.49 13.92 -6.59
C THR A 83 -5.83 13.10 -7.70
N PRO A 84 -5.00 12.08 -7.39
CA PRO A 84 -4.46 11.17 -8.39
C PRO A 84 -5.56 10.57 -9.28
N ASN A 85 -5.36 10.61 -10.60
CA ASN A 85 -6.24 9.97 -11.58
C ASN A 85 -5.63 8.67 -12.12
N LYS A 86 -4.31 8.64 -12.32
CA LYS A 86 -3.61 7.46 -12.82
C LYS A 86 -2.36 7.18 -12.02
N ILE A 87 -2.27 5.97 -11.47
CA ILE A 87 -1.16 5.52 -10.65
C ILE A 87 -0.52 4.28 -11.27
N SER A 88 0.81 4.27 -11.37
CA SER A 88 1.62 3.09 -11.71
C SER A 88 2.31 2.58 -10.44
N VAL A 89 2.10 1.31 -10.11
CA VAL A 89 2.82 0.62 -9.04
C VAL A 89 3.94 -0.20 -9.66
N ARG A 90 5.15 0.06 -9.20
CA ARG A 90 6.38 -0.56 -9.68
C ARG A 90 7.10 -1.26 -8.54
N ALA A 91 7.82 -2.33 -8.85
CA ALA A 91 8.63 -3.05 -7.86
C ALA A 91 9.94 -3.56 -8.46
N GLY A 92 10.97 -3.66 -7.63
CA GLY A 92 12.31 -4.08 -8.04
C GLY A 92 13.23 -4.38 -6.86
N ASN A 93 14.51 -4.63 -7.14
CA ASN A 93 15.53 -4.76 -6.10
C ASN A 93 16.23 -3.42 -5.79
N SER A 94 16.21 -2.49 -6.74
CA SER A 94 16.86 -1.18 -6.74
C SER A 94 16.07 -0.19 -7.61
N PHE A 95 16.51 1.07 -7.68
CA PHE A 95 15.92 2.07 -8.58
C PHE A 95 16.17 1.78 -10.07
N HIS A 96 17.18 0.97 -10.41
CA HIS A 96 17.58 0.70 -11.80
C HIS A 96 16.81 -0.46 -12.44
N ASP A 97 16.15 -1.31 -11.65
CA ASP A 97 15.43 -2.51 -12.11
C ASP A 97 13.94 -2.49 -11.74
N LEU A 98 13.38 -1.31 -11.46
CA LEU A 98 11.95 -1.14 -11.23
C LEU A 98 11.15 -1.58 -12.47
N ARG A 99 10.19 -2.48 -12.27
CA ARG A 99 9.24 -2.91 -13.30
C ARG A 99 7.84 -2.51 -12.90
N GLU A 100 7.06 -2.03 -13.86
CA GLU A 100 5.64 -1.78 -13.67
C GLU A 100 4.90 -3.09 -13.45
N ILE A 101 4.23 -3.18 -12.30
CA ILE A 101 3.46 -4.35 -11.88
C ILE A 101 2.00 -4.15 -12.26
N LYS A 102 1.48 -2.94 -12.02
CA LYS A 102 0.07 -2.62 -12.23
C LYS A 102 -0.11 -1.13 -12.44
N VAL A 103 -0.98 -0.79 -13.38
CA VAL A 103 -1.51 0.57 -13.55
C VAL A 103 -2.95 0.58 -13.10
N VAL A 104 -3.33 1.59 -12.32
CA VAL A 104 -4.68 1.78 -11.78
C VAL A 104 -5.16 3.16 -12.18
N GLU A 105 -6.37 3.21 -12.73
CA GLU A 105 -7.09 4.45 -12.98
C GLU A 105 -8.11 4.64 -11.85
N LEU A 106 -8.18 5.86 -11.32
CA LEU A 106 -9.04 6.24 -10.22
C LEU A 106 -10.05 7.25 -10.76
N ALA A 107 -11.34 6.91 -10.67
CA ALA A 107 -12.42 7.79 -11.10
C ALA A 107 -13.07 8.41 -9.86
N GLU A 108 -12.70 9.66 -9.57
CA GLU A 108 -13.22 10.45 -8.44
C GLU A 108 -13.25 9.67 -7.10
N PRO A 109 -12.12 9.06 -6.68
CA PRO A 109 -12.09 8.18 -5.51
C PRO A 109 -12.36 8.96 -4.21
N ILE A 110 -13.07 8.33 -3.27
CA ILE A 110 -13.32 8.87 -1.93
C ILE A 110 -13.02 7.78 -0.90
N GLY A 111 -11.97 7.99 -0.11
CA GLY A 111 -11.58 7.10 0.98
C GLY A 111 -10.43 6.15 0.60
N TRP A 112 -10.45 4.94 1.18
CA TRP A 112 -9.40 3.94 0.98
C TRP A 112 -9.52 3.25 -0.38
N VAL A 113 -8.49 3.36 -1.20
CA VAL A 113 -8.29 2.63 -2.45
C VAL A 113 -7.31 1.48 -2.21
N TYR A 114 -7.76 0.25 -2.44
CA TYR A 114 -6.96 -0.95 -2.25
C TYR A 114 -6.44 -1.49 -3.59
N ILE A 115 -5.12 -1.60 -3.73
CA ILE A 115 -4.44 -2.10 -4.92
C ILE A 115 -3.79 -3.44 -4.60
N SER A 116 -4.36 -4.54 -5.12
CA SER A 116 -3.73 -5.86 -5.04
C SER A 116 -2.40 -5.89 -5.80
N LEU A 117 -1.36 -6.43 -5.17
CA LEU A 117 -0.01 -6.61 -5.71
C LEU A 117 0.29 -8.05 -6.12
N CYS A 118 -0.66 -8.97 -5.92
CA CYS A 118 -0.49 -10.35 -6.35
C CYS A 118 -0.63 -10.44 -7.88
N PRO A 119 0.33 -11.05 -8.60
CA PRO A 119 0.14 -11.39 -10.00
C PRO A 119 -0.99 -12.44 -10.10
N SER A 120 -2.09 -12.07 -10.75
CA SER A 120 -3.21 -12.92 -11.27
C SER A 120 -3.24 -14.40 -10.82
N ASP A 121 -4.28 -14.82 -10.08
CA ASP A 121 -4.64 -16.19 -9.63
C ASP A 121 -3.53 -17.09 -9.07
N SER A 122 -2.29 -16.62 -9.02
CA SER A 122 -1.17 -17.33 -8.46
C SER A 122 -1.19 -17.18 -6.95
N LYS A 123 -0.92 -18.28 -6.24
CA LYS A 123 -0.66 -18.25 -4.79
C LYS A 123 0.69 -17.61 -4.44
N GLU A 124 1.41 -17.08 -5.44
CA GLU A 124 2.73 -16.51 -5.26
C GLU A 124 2.66 -15.00 -5.01
N PHE A 125 3.30 -14.58 -3.92
CA PHE A 125 3.37 -13.17 -3.55
C PHE A 125 4.50 -12.49 -4.29
N LEU A 126 4.27 -11.26 -4.74
CA LEU A 126 5.33 -10.38 -5.23
C LEU A 126 6.40 -10.20 -4.15
N ARG A 127 7.67 -10.35 -4.54
CA ARG A 127 8.82 -10.16 -3.64
C ARG A 127 9.74 -9.06 -4.15
N ALA A 128 9.93 -8.02 -3.35
CA ALA A 128 10.76 -6.88 -3.73
C ALA A 128 11.50 -6.28 -2.54
N PHE A 129 12.57 -5.53 -2.83
CA PHE A 129 13.21 -4.64 -1.86
C PHE A 129 12.69 -3.21 -1.99
N LEU A 130 12.25 -2.82 -3.18
CA LEU A 130 11.75 -1.49 -3.48
C LEU A 130 10.37 -1.58 -4.13
N VAL A 131 9.44 -0.79 -3.60
CA VAL A 131 8.15 -0.50 -4.24
C VAL A 131 8.12 1.00 -4.54
N GLN A 132 7.71 1.37 -5.74
CA GLN A 132 7.53 2.75 -6.15
C GLN A 132 6.09 2.95 -6.61
N ILE A 133 5.43 3.93 -6.01
CA ILE A 133 4.13 4.43 -6.45
C ILE A 133 4.41 5.68 -7.28
N ALA A 134 4.02 5.66 -8.54
CA ALA A 134 4.16 6.78 -9.46
C ALA A 134 2.79 7.34 -9.81
N VAL A 135 2.48 8.54 -9.34
CA VAL A 135 1.32 9.31 -9.78
C VAL A 135 1.63 9.89 -11.15
N LEU A 136 1.03 9.30 -12.18
CA LEU A 136 1.28 9.64 -13.58
C LEU A 136 0.47 10.86 -14.03
N SER A 137 -0.74 11.02 -13.49
CA SER A 137 -1.61 12.18 -13.73
C SER A 137 -2.59 12.36 -12.58
N ASN A 138 -3.07 13.59 -12.42
CA ASN A 138 -4.15 13.93 -11.50
C ASN A 138 -5.44 14.27 -12.27
N HIS A 139 -6.55 14.35 -11.55
CA HIS A 139 -7.81 14.83 -12.10
C HIS A 139 -7.68 16.28 -12.57
N GLN A 140 -8.51 16.67 -13.54
CA GLN A 140 -8.58 18.05 -14.05
C GLN A 140 -7.22 18.62 -14.49
N ASN A 141 -6.27 17.77 -14.88
CA ASN A 141 -4.89 18.13 -15.22
C ASN A 141 -4.14 18.85 -14.08
N GLY A 142 -4.46 18.55 -12.83
CA GLY A 142 -3.77 19.13 -11.67
C GLY A 142 -2.27 18.84 -11.69
N ARG A 143 -1.48 19.86 -11.37
CA ARG A 143 -0.01 19.81 -11.42
C ARG A 143 0.58 18.95 -10.31
N ASP A 144 0.22 19.25 -9.08
CA ASP A 144 0.69 18.57 -7.86
C ASP A 144 -0.34 17.59 -7.34
N THR A 145 0.05 16.70 -6.43
CA THR A 145 -0.81 15.62 -5.92
C THR A 145 -0.96 15.66 -4.41
N HIS A 146 -2.15 15.31 -3.92
CA HIS A 146 -2.41 15.04 -2.51
C HIS A 146 -2.62 13.55 -2.28
N ILE A 147 -1.87 12.99 -1.34
CA ILE A 147 -2.14 11.68 -0.78
C ILE A 147 -2.15 11.82 0.73
N ARG A 148 -3.26 11.43 1.36
CA ARG A 148 -3.49 11.60 2.80
C ARG A 148 -2.83 10.48 3.59
N GLN A 149 -2.99 9.24 3.15
CA GLN A 149 -2.36 8.08 3.80
C GLN A 149 -1.90 7.04 2.79
N ILE A 150 -0.85 6.29 3.13
CA ILE A 150 -0.47 5.07 2.42
C ILE A 150 -0.17 3.95 3.43
N LYS A 151 -0.72 2.77 3.19
CA LYS A 151 -0.39 1.53 3.89
C LYS A 151 0.07 0.47 2.90
N ILE A 152 1.03 -0.35 3.34
CA ILE A 152 1.54 -1.46 2.54
C ILE A 152 1.47 -2.73 3.38
N TYR A 153 0.91 -3.77 2.78
CA TYR A 153 0.61 -5.02 3.44
C TYR A 153 1.38 -6.17 2.79
N GLY A 154 1.91 -7.04 3.65
CA GLY A 154 2.41 -8.36 3.26
C GLY A 154 1.60 -9.47 3.93
N PRO A 155 1.77 -10.72 3.51
CA PRO A 155 1.12 -11.84 4.16
C PRO A 155 1.57 -11.95 5.62
N ARG A 156 0.64 -12.33 6.49
CA ARG A 156 0.95 -12.66 7.88
C ARG A 156 1.85 -13.90 7.89
N GLN A 157 2.98 -13.81 8.57
CA GLN A 157 3.83 -14.98 8.79
C GLN A 157 3.12 -15.90 9.78
N ASN A 158 2.89 -17.17 9.42
CA ASN A 158 2.49 -18.18 10.39
C ASN A 158 3.56 -18.23 11.49
N THR A 159 3.15 -17.91 12.71
CA THR A 159 4.01 -17.86 13.90
C THR A 159 4.48 -19.24 14.36
N VAL A 160 3.92 -20.31 13.80
CA VAL A 160 4.35 -21.69 14.08
C VAL A 160 5.60 -21.99 13.26
N ILE A 161 6.76 -21.83 13.89
CA ILE A 161 8.05 -22.22 13.30
C ILE A 161 7.99 -23.73 12.98
N GLY A 162 8.10 -24.07 11.70
CA GLY A 162 8.26 -25.46 11.25
C GLY A 162 6.99 -26.20 10.79
N HIS A 163 5.80 -25.59 10.82
CA HIS A 163 4.58 -26.28 10.39
C HIS A 163 3.71 -25.48 9.40
N PRO A 164 3.11 -26.15 8.39
CA PRO A 164 2.31 -25.49 7.35
C PRO A 164 0.89 -25.12 7.78
N PHE A 165 0.49 -25.38 9.03
CA PHE A 165 -0.87 -25.14 9.53
C PHE A 165 -0.89 -24.06 10.63
N GLN A 166 -2.02 -23.36 10.73
CA GLN A 166 -2.34 -22.48 11.85
C GLN A 166 -3.04 -23.31 12.95
N PHE A 167 -2.62 -23.11 14.20
CA PHE A 167 -3.38 -23.64 15.33
C PHE A 167 -4.63 -22.79 15.53
N THR A 168 -5.80 -23.40 15.35
CA THR A 168 -7.10 -22.71 15.43
C THR A 168 -7.66 -22.66 16.85
N THR A 169 -7.11 -23.43 17.79
CA THR A 169 -7.58 -23.50 19.18
C THR A 169 -6.68 -22.70 20.14
N MET A 170 -7.31 -22.03 21.12
CA MET A 170 -6.61 -21.27 22.17
C MET A 170 -5.59 -22.13 22.92
N GLU A 171 -5.91 -23.40 23.16
CA GLU A 171 -5.08 -24.34 23.89
C GLU A 171 -3.73 -24.60 23.20
N PHE A 172 -3.73 -24.76 21.88
CA PHE A 172 -2.50 -24.96 21.11
C PHE A 172 -1.71 -23.67 20.90
N SER A 173 -2.40 -22.53 20.72
CA SER A 173 -1.73 -21.23 20.59
C SER A 173 -0.92 -20.87 21.85
N ALA A 174 -1.45 -21.18 23.04
CA ALA A 174 -0.79 -20.93 24.32
C ALA A 174 0.51 -21.74 24.54
N ARG A 175 0.71 -22.82 23.78
CA ARG A 175 1.89 -23.72 23.86
C ARG A 175 2.86 -23.56 22.68
N SER A 176 2.57 -22.66 21.75
CA SER A 176 3.32 -22.53 20.49
C SER A 176 4.67 -21.79 20.62
N THR A 177 4.98 -21.20 21.77
CA THR A 177 6.26 -20.53 22.02
C THR A 177 6.75 -20.89 23.43
N ILE A 178 7.97 -21.43 23.53
CA ILE A 178 8.65 -21.56 24.82
C ILE A 178 9.30 -20.20 25.11
N ARG A 179 9.00 -19.62 26.27
CA ARG A 179 9.59 -18.36 26.74
C ARG A 179 10.71 -18.63 27.72
#